data_AF-A0A9J6DN31-F1
#
_entry.id   AF-A0A9J6DN31-F1
#
_cell.length_a   1.000
_cell.length_b   1.000
_cell.length_c   1.000
_cell.angle_alpha   90.00
_cell.angle_beta   90.00
_cell.angle_gamma   90.00
#
_symmetry.space_group_name_H-M   'P 1'
#
loop_
_entity.id
_entity.type
_entity.pdbx_description
1 polymer ?
#
loop_
_entity_poly.entity_id
_entity_poly.type
_entity_poly.pdbx_seq_one_letter_code
_entity_poly.pdbx_strand_id
1 'polypeptide(L)'
;MMHGYDVNGILLDALGSRILDTDSLSAQQYQLRVLCLRQAYKQVESERAMVLVDDKVDSEGFADFTGLQLAYSAYRRLQPRERLAVVPDVGLTAEQTFFVAHCLKWCDLIAKRQPTSRYWPGRSRCIVPLRNMPEFAAAFSCSKGAPMNPNSKCSFWK
;
A
#
# COMPACT_ATOMS: atom_id res chain seq x y z
N MET A 1 -12.29 4.73 3.96
CA MET A 1 -11.59 5.64 4.91
C MET A 1 -10.40 6.30 4.26
N MET A 2 -9.37 5.57 3.82
CA MET A 2 -8.15 6.20 3.28
C MET A 2 -8.36 7.04 2.01
N HIS A 3 -9.38 6.76 1.21
CA HIS A 3 -9.75 7.64 0.08
C HIS A 3 -10.07 9.09 0.47
N GLY A 4 -10.43 9.37 1.74
CA GLY A 4 -10.59 10.75 2.21
C GLY A 4 -9.27 11.53 2.31
N TYR A 5 -8.13 10.84 2.21
CA TYR A 5 -6.78 11.42 2.31
C TYR A 5 -5.90 11.04 1.12
N ASP A 6 -6.48 10.45 0.06
CA ASP A 6 -5.75 10.11 -1.16
C ASP A 6 -5.50 11.36 -2.02
N VAL A 7 -4.92 11.19 -3.21
CA VAL A 7 -4.51 12.30 -4.09
C VAL A 7 -5.68 13.24 -4.40
N ASN A 8 -6.90 12.71 -4.50
CA ASN A 8 -8.09 13.50 -4.75
C ASN A 8 -8.79 13.91 -3.45
N GLY A 9 -8.82 13.02 -2.45
CA GLY A 9 -9.49 13.26 -1.18
C GLY A 9 -8.84 14.36 -0.35
N ILE A 10 -7.52 14.50 -0.40
CA ILE A 10 -6.79 15.54 0.35
C ILE A 10 -7.15 16.97 -0.09
N LEU A 11 -7.72 17.11 -1.30
CA LEU A 11 -8.17 18.39 -1.85
C LEU A 11 -9.56 18.78 -1.36
N LEU A 12 -10.17 17.99 -0.47
CA LEU A 12 -11.52 18.22 0.05
C LEU A 12 -11.49 18.40 1.57
N ASP A 13 -12.28 19.35 2.07
CA ASP A 13 -12.52 19.50 3.50
C ASP A 13 -13.53 18.45 4.01
N ALA A 14 -13.81 18.49 5.32
CA ALA A 14 -14.75 17.56 5.96
C ALA A 14 -16.20 17.63 5.43
N LEU A 15 -16.57 18.72 4.75
CA LEU A 15 -17.88 18.92 4.12
C LEU A 15 -17.87 18.55 2.62
N GLY A 16 -16.70 18.20 2.06
CA GLY A 16 -16.52 17.90 0.64
C GLY A 16 -16.25 19.14 -0.22
N SER A 17 -15.92 20.29 0.38
CA SER A 17 -15.57 21.51 -0.37
C SER A 17 -14.09 21.49 -0.76
N ARG A 18 -13.76 22.04 -1.94
CA ARG A 18 -12.38 22.08 -2.42
C ARG A 18 -11.50 23.00 -1.58
N ILE A 19 -10.37 22.48 -1.15
CA ILE A 19 -9.26 23.22 -0.55
C ILE A 19 -8.35 23.71 -1.69
N LEU A 20 -8.02 25.00 -1.69
CA LEU A 20 -7.18 25.63 -2.72
C LEU A 20 -5.71 25.80 -2.29
N ASP A 21 -5.35 25.36 -1.09
CA ASP A 21 -3.98 25.44 -0.57
C ASP A 21 -3.08 24.36 -1.22
N THR A 22 -2.60 24.66 -2.42
CA THR A 22 -1.64 23.79 -3.14
C THR A 22 -0.19 24.14 -2.84
N ASP A 23 0.08 25.31 -2.28
CA ASP A 23 1.43 25.88 -2.22
C ASP A 23 2.06 25.77 -0.84
N SER A 24 1.30 25.39 0.19
CA SER A 24 1.86 25.18 1.51
C SER A 24 2.93 24.08 1.53
N LEU A 25 3.84 24.18 2.49
CA LEU A 25 4.86 23.16 2.74
C LEU A 25 4.23 21.77 2.93
N SER A 26 3.07 21.69 3.59
CA SER A 26 2.33 20.45 3.80
C SER A 26 1.87 19.83 2.48
N ALA A 27 1.31 20.63 1.56
CA ALA A 27 0.87 20.17 0.24
C ALA A 27 2.06 19.67 -0.59
N GLN A 28 3.18 20.40 -0.58
CA GLN A 28 4.40 20.00 -1.28
C GLN A 28 4.98 18.68 -0.74
N GLN A 29 5.06 18.53 0.59
CA GLN A 29 5.53 17.28 1.21
C GLN A 29 4.60 16.09 0.92
N TYR A 30 3.29 16.33 0.88
CA TYR A 30 2.32 15.30 0.48
C TYR A 30 2.57 14.85 -0.97
N GLN A 31 2.75 15.78 -1.91
CA GLN A 31 3.06 15.45 -3.31
C GLN A 31 4.37 14.64 -3.44
N LEU A 32 5.42 15.00 -2.70
CA LEU A 32 6.68 14.23 -2.69
C LEU A 32 6.47 12.77 -2.23
N ARG A 33 5.58 12.55 -1.24
CA ARG A 33 5.23 11.21 -0.76
C ARG A 33 4.42 10.42 -1.79
N VAL A 34 3.49 11.06 -2.49
CA VAL A 34 2.76 10.46 -3.62
C VAL A 34 3.73 10.05 -4.73
N LEU A 35 4.69 10.91 -5.08
CA LEU A 35 5.71 10.61 -6.09
C LEU A 35 6.61 9.43 -5.68
N CYS A 36 6.99 9.34 -4.41
CA CYS A 36 7.70 8.17 -3.89
C CYS A 36 6.89 6.89 -4.14
N LEU A 37 5.61 6.90 -3.79
CA LEU A 37 4.75 5.73 -3.94
C LEU A 37 4.55 5.36 -5.42
N ARG A 38 4.26 6.34 -6.27
CA ARG A 38 4.17 6.16 -7.73
C ARG A 38 5.43 5.49 -8.28
N GLN A 39 6.61 5.93 -7.84
CA GLN A 39 7.87 5.33 -8.25
C GLN A 39 8.04 3.89 -7.73
N ALA A 40 7.61 3.60 -6.49
CA ALA A 40 7.65 2.26 -5.93
C ALA A 40 6.78 1.27 -6.72
N TYR A 41 5.60 1.70 -7.20
CA TYR A 41 4.75 0.91 -8.10
C TYR A 41 5.42 0.68 -9.46
N LYS A 42 5.98 1.74 -10.08
CA LYS A 42 6.70 1.63 -11.35
C LYS A 42 7.90 0.67 -11.29
N GLN A 43 8.59 0.57 -10.16
CA GLN A 43 9.71 -0.37 -9.98
C GLN A 43 9.29 -1.84 -9.88
N VAL A 44 8.07 -2.12 -9.43
CA VAL A 44 7.57 -3.50 -9.28
C VAL A 44 6.91 -3.98 -10.57
N GLU A 45 6.31 -3.06 -11.31
CA GLU A 45 5.72 -3.31 -12.62
C GLU A 45 6.78 -3.39 -13.73
N SER A 46 6.53 -4.25 -14.71
CA SER A 46 7.34 -4.26 -15.94
C SER A 46 6.90 -3.14 -16.87
N GLU A 47 7.76 -2.66 -17.78
CA GLU A 47 7.39 -1.72 -18.86
C GLU A 47 6.19 -2.18 -19.71
N ARG A 48 5.87 -3.48 -19.70
CA ARG A 48 4.72 -4.08 -20.38
C ARG A 48 3.39 -3.90 -19.63
N ALA A 49 3.39 -3.33 -18.44
CA ALA A 49 2.18 -3.01 -17.70
C ALA A 49 1.54 -1.77 -18.34
N MET A 50 0.51 -1.97 -19.15
CA MET A 50 -0.27 -0.91 -19.80
C MET A 50 -1.17 -0.20 -18.76
N VAL A 51 -0.57 0.36 -17.71
CA VAL A 51 -1.24 1.14 -16.68
C VAL A 51 -1.11 2.61 -17.06
N LEU A 52 -2.24 3.30 -17.21
CA LEU A 52 -2.24 4.73 -17.41
C LEU A 52 -1.97 5.39 -16.06
N VAL A 53 -0.72 5.75 -15.80
CA VAL A 53 -0.30 6.33 -14.52
C VAL A 53 -0.85 7.76 -14.42
N ASP A 54 -1.89 7.92 -13.62
CA ASP A 54 -2.54 9.19 -13.32
C ASP A 54 -2.89 9.27 -11.81
N ASP A 55 -3.54 10.37 -11.42
CA ASP A 55 -3.91 10.61 -10.02
C ASP A 55 -4.99 9.64 -9.51
N LYS A 56 -5.77 9.01 -10.40
CA LYS A 56 -6.75 7.99 -10.00
C LYS A 56 -6.04 6.70 -9.63
N VAL A 57 -5.10 6.25 -10.45
CA VAL A 57 -4.30 5.06 -10.19
C VAL A 57 -3.44 5.25 -8.93
N ASP A 58 -2.89 6.43 -8.72
CA ASP A 58 -2.16 6.76 -7.50
C ASP A 58 -3.08 6.82 -6.27
N SER A 59 -4.31 7.30 -6.41
CA SER A 59 -5.28 7.31 -5.30
C SER A 59 -5.57 5.90 -4.81
N GLU A 60 -5.74 4.95 -5.73
CA GLU A 60 -5.92 3.53 -5.39
C GLU A 60 -4.66 2.93 -4.75
N GLY A 61 -3.49 3.23 -5.29
CA GLY A 61 -2.22 2.79 -4.72
C GLY A 61 -1.99 3.33 -3.31
N PHE A 62 -2.32 4.60 -3.08
CA PHE A 62 -2.29 5.22 -1.76
C PHE A 62 -3.23 4.51 -0.79
N ALA A 63 -4.47 4.22 -1.21
CA ALA A 63 -5.46 3.57 -0.37
C ALA A 63 -5.04 2.15 0.03
N ASP A 64 -4.49 1.36 -0.89
CA ASP A 64 -3.94 0.03 -0.59
C ASP A 64 -2.77 0.13 0.40
N PHE A 65 -1.84 1.04 0.13
CA PHE A 65 -0.63 1.25 0.90
C PHE A 65 -0.93 1.65 2.35
N THR A 66 -1.66 2.75 2.50
CA THR A 66 -1.95 3.33 3.83
C THR A 66 -3.02 2.53 4.57
N GLY A 67 -3.97 1.93 3.84
CA GLY A 67 -4.99 1.05 4.41
C GLY A 67 -4.38 -0.18 5.07
N LEU A 68 -3.39 -0.81 4.44
CA LEU A 68 -2.69 -1.95 5.02
C LEU A 68 -1.90 -1.56 6.28
N GLN A 69 -1.19 -0.43 6.25
CA GLN A 69 -0.43 0.07 7.41
C GLN A 69 -1.36 0.33 8.61
N LEU A 70 -2.52 0.91 8.36
CA LEU A 70 -3.51 1.18 9.39
C LEU A 70 -4.17 -0.12 9.91
N ALA A 71 -4.52 -1.04 9.02
CA ALA A 71 -5.05 -2.35 9.39
C ALA A 71 -4.07 -3.14 10.26
N TYR A 72 -2.78 -3.10 9.93
CA TYR A 72 -1.74 -3.75 10.71
C TYR A 72 -1.54 -3.09 12.08
N SER A 73 -1.59 -1.75 12.14
CA SER A 73 -1.56 -1.01 13.41
C SER A 73 -2.73 -1.42 14.33
N ALA A 74 -3.94 -1.58 13.77
CA ALA A 74 -5.10 -2.07 14.50
C ALA A 74 -4.92 -3.54 14.95
N TYR A 75 -4.46 -4.41 14.05
CA TYR A 75 -4.15 -5.81 14.35
C TYR A 75 -3.17 -5.95 15.53
N ARG A 76 -2.08 -5.16 15.55
CA ARG A 76 -1.10 -5.14 16.64
C ARG A 76 -1.68 -4.68 17.97
N ARG A 77 -2.70 -3.82 17.97
CA ARG A 77 -3.41 -3.39 19.18
C ARG A 77 -4.37 -4.47 19.71
N LEU A 78 -4.89 -5.34 18.84
CA LEU A 78 -5.78 -6.44 19.21
C LEU A 78 -5.02 -7.66 19.75
N GLN A 79 -3.82 -7.95 19.22
CA GLN A 79 -3.03 -9.13 19.60
C GLN A 79 -2.84 -9.38 21.11
N PRO A 80 -2.59 -8.37 21.96
CA PRO A 80 -2.45 -8.61 23.41
C PRO A 80 -3.77 -8.97 24.11
N ARG A 81 -4.90 -8.66 23.48
CA ARG A 81 -6.26 -8.82 24.04
C ARG A 81 -6.94 -10.09 23.54
N GLU A 82 -6.54 -10.58 22.36
CA GLU A 82 -7.14 -11.71 21.69
C GLU A 82 -6.07 -12.73 21.30
N ARG A 83 -6.32 -14.02 21.57
CA ARG A 83 -5.52 -15.08 20.93
C ARG A 83 -5.93 -15.17 19.47
N LEU A 84 -5.28 -14.36 18.62
CA LEU A 84 -5.51 -14.41 17.18
C LEU A 84 -5.12 -15.80 16.67
N ALA A 85 -6.09 -16.48 16.04
CA ALA A 85 -5.93 -17.84 15.57
C ALA A 85 -4.80 -17.93 14.53
N VAL A 86 -3.91 -18.89 14.74
CA VAL A 86 -2.99 -19.34 13.70
C VAL A 86 -3.76 -20.31 12.81
N VAL A 87 -3.62 -20.18 11.49
CA VAL A 87 -4.24 -21.13 10.55
C VAL A 87 -3.52 -22.48 10.73
N PRO A 88 -4.23 -23.55 11.14
CA PRO A 88 -3.62 -24.87 11.32
C PRO A 88 -2.97 -25.35 10.02
N ASP A 89 -1.89 -26.12 10.14
CA ASP A 89 -1.24 -26.84 9.03
C ASP A 89 -0.62 -25.99 7.91
N VAL A 90 -0.60 -24.67 8.03
CA VAL A 90 0.04 -23.76 7.05
C VAL A 90 1.48 -23.37 7.45
N GLY A 91 1.86 -23.58 8.72
CA GLY A 91 3.22 -23.30 9.21
C GLY A 91 3.58 -21.80 9.28
N LEU A 92 2.59 -20.91 9.22
CA LEU A 92 2.79 -19.46 9.34
C LEU A 92 2.41 -18.99 10.74
N THR A 93 3.12 -18.00 11.27
CA THR A 93 2.68 -17.28 12.48
C THR A 93 1.45 -16.43 12.17
N ALA A 94 0.67 -16.04 13.19
CA ALA A 94 -0.48 -15.16 12.98
C ALA A 94 -0.09 -13.84 12.26
N GLU A 95 1.10 -13.30 12.54
CA GLU A 95 1.61 -12.10 11.87
C GLU A 95 1.97 -12.35 10.41
N GLN A 96 2.61 -13.48 10.09
CA GLN A 96 2.84 -13.88 8.71
C GLN A 96 1.53 -14.14 7.96
N THR A 97 0.54 -14.77 8.61
CA THR A 97 -0.81 -14.97 8.05
C THR A 97 -1.48 -13.64 7.71
N PHE A 98 -1.37 -12.62 8.55
CA PHE A 98 -1.91 -11.28 8.25
C PHE A 98 -1.39 -10.75 6.90
N PHE A 99 -0.07 -10.82 6.70
CA PHE A 99 0.56 -10.33 5.47
C PHE A 99 0.25 -11.20 4.24
N VAL A 100 0.21 -12.52 4.40
CA VAL A 100 -0.18 -13.44 3.32
C VAL A 100 -1.65 -13.22 2.92
N ALA A 101 -2.55 -13.04 3.90
CA ALA A 101 -3.96 -12.77 3.65
C ALA A 101 -4.20 -11.49 2.85
N HIS A 102 -3.41 -10.42 3.10
CA HIS A 102 -3.43 -9.22 2.27
C HIS A 102 -3.17 -9.54 0.79
N CYS A 103 -2.16 -10.37 0.51
CA CYS A 103 -1.81 -10.73 -0.86
C CYS A 103 -2.79 -11.69 -1.52
N LEU A 104 -3.39 -12.62 -0.76
CA LEU A 104 -4.37 -13.58 -1.28
C LEU A 104 -5.57 -12.89 -1.92
N LYS A 105 -6.00 -11.75 -1.40
CA LYS A 105 -7.09 -10.93 -1.99
C LYS A 105 -6.78 -10.49 -3.43
N TRP A 106 -5.51 -10.36 -3.79
CA TRP A 106 -5.05 -9.88 -5.09
C TRP A 106 -4.62 -11.00 -6.04
N CYS A 107 -4.82 -12.26 -5.64
CA CYS A 107 -4.59 -13.41 -6.51
C CYS A 107 -5.67 -13.46 -7.60
N ASP A 108 -5.34 -13.00 -8.80
CA ASP A 108 -6.19 -13.15 -9.98
C ASP A 108 -5.71 -14.31 -10.87
N LEU A 109 -6.62 -15.24 -11.19
CA LEU A 109 -6.38 -16.36 -12.11
C LEU A 109 -6.14 -15.90 -13.55
N ILE A 110 -6.57 -14.69 -13.88
CA ILE A 110 -6.45 -14.10 -15.20
C ILE A 110 -5.96 -12.68 -14.98
N ALA A 111 -4.67 -12.44 -15.24
CA ALA A 111 -4.16 -11.09 -15.44
C ALA A 111 -4.77 -10.52 -16.74
N LYS A 112 -6.08 -10.27 -16.76
CA LYS A 112 -6.77 -9.55 -17.82
C LYS A 112 -6.27 -8.11 -17.71
N ARG A 113 -5.14 -7.85 -18.37
CA ARG A 113 -4.59 -6.51 -18.55
C ARG A 113 -5.64 -5.69 -19.27
N GLN A 114 -6.37 -4.88 -18.51
CA GLN A 114 -7.26 -3.88 -19.08
C GLN A 114 -6.39 -2.64 -19.33
N PRO A 115 -6.20 -2.23 -20.60
CA PRO A 115 -5.39 -1.05 -20.94
C PRO A 115 -5.92 0.25 -20.31
N THR A 116 -7.15 0.23 -19.77
CA THR A 116 -7.84 1.35 -19.12
C THR A 116 -8.10 1.11 -17.63
N SER A 117 -7.40 0.17 -17.00
CA SER A 117 -7.57 -0.10 -15.57
C SER A 117 -7.23 1.15 -14.74
N ARG A 118 -8.17 1.56 -13.88
CA ARG A 118 -7.94 2.58 -12.83
C ARG A 118 -7.11 2.07 -11.64
N TYR A 119 -6.72 0.78 -11.66
CA TYR A 119 -5.99 0.14 -10.58
C TYR A 119 -4.64 -0.38 -11.08
N TRP A 120 -3.64 -0.32 -10.21
CA TRP A 120 -2.41 -1.09 -10.36
C TRP A 120 -2.70 -2.59 -10.45
N PRO A 121 -1.89 -3.39 -11.16
CA PRO A 121 -2.06 -4.84 -11.21
C PRO A 121 -1.99 -5.48 -9.81
N GLY A 122 -2.75 -6.56 -9.60
CA GLY A 122 -2.87 -7.23 -8.30
C GLY A 122 -1.51 -7.58 -7.66
N ARG A 123 -0.54 -8.01 -8.48
CA ARG A 123 0.83 -8.27 -8.02
C ARG A 123 1.47 -7.05 -7.34
N SER A 124 1.34 -5.86 -7.90
CA SER A 124 1.89 -4.65 -7.28
C SER A 124 1.06 -4.17 -6.09
N ARG A 125 -0.26 -4.36 -6.11
CA ARG A 125 -1.13 -4.09 -4.94
C ARG A 125 -0.79 -4.97 -3.73
N CYS A 126 -0.28 -6.18 -3.97
CA CYS A 126 0.32 -7.03 -2.94
C CYS A 126 1.73 -6.55 -2.53
N ILE A 127 2.65 -6.45 -3.49
CA ILE A 127 4.09 -6.28 -3.23
C ILE A 127 4.43 -4.89 -2.67
N VAL A 128 3.88 -3.82 -3.25
CA VAL A 128 4.31 -2.45 -2.94
C VAL A 128 3.99 -2.05 -1.50
N PRO A 129 2.78 -2.30 -0.95
CA PRO A 129 2.53 -2.06 0.46
C PRO A 129 3.47 -2.84 1.38
N LEU A 130 3.62 -4.16 1.15
CA LEU A 130 4.42 -5.03 2.02
C LEU A 130 5.91 -4.67 2.05
N ARG A 131 6.53 -4.42 0.89
CA ARG A 131 7.98 -4.11 0.85
C ARG A 131 8.33 -2.79 1.55
N ASN A 132 7.34 -1.92 1.74
CA ASN A 132 7.49 -0.65 2.47
C ASN A 132 7.16 -0.77 3.97
N MET A 133 6.80 -1.95 4.47
CA MET A 133 6.57 -2.20 5.90
C MET A 133 7.79 -2.90 6.51
N PRO A 134 8.55 -2.25 7.42
CA PRO A 134 9.62 -2.91 8.18
C PRO A 134 9.13 -4.14 8.95
N GLU A 135 7.87 -4.12 9.40
CA GLU A 135 7.26 -5.19 10.16
C GLU A 135 7.04 -6.45 9.31
N PHE A 136 6.71 -6.29 8.03
CA PHE A 136 6.70 -7.40 7.08
C PHE A 136 8.10 -7.99 6.91
N ALA A 137 9.10 -7.12 6.71
CA ALA A 137 10.48 -7.58 6.54
C ALA A 137 11.00 -8.33 7.78
N ALA A 138 10.60 -7.91 8.98
CA ALA A 138 10.93 -8.62 10.22
C ALA A 138 10.20 -9.96 10.33
N ALA A 139 8.89 -10.01 10.06
CA ALA A 139 8.08 -11.22 10.15
C ALA A 139 8.55 -12.35 9.21
N PHE A 140 9.17 -11.99 8.08
CA PHE A 140 9.73 -12.93 7.09
C PHE A 140 11.26 -12.93 7.04
N SER A 141 11.94 -12.30 8.01
CA SER A 141 13.40 -12.22 8.07
C SER A 141 14.07 -11.78 6.75
N CYS A 142 13.46 -10.82 6.04
CA CYS A 142 13.98 -10.32 4.77
C CYS A 142 15.25 -9.49 4.98
N SER A 143 16.37 -9.92 4.39
CA SER A 143 17.64 -9.19 4.41
C SER A 143 17.51 -7.77 3.84
N LYS A 144 18.25 -6.81 4.40
CA LYS A 144 18.31 -5.44 3.89
C LYS A 144 18.75 -5.43 2.41
N GLY A 145 18.04 -4.68 1.57
CA GLY A 145 18.29 -4.62 0.13
C GLY A 145 17.63 -5.73 -0.69
N ALA A 146 17.02 -6.74 -0.06
CA ALA A 146 16.24 -7.75 -0.77
C ALA A 146 15.06 -7.11 -1.52
N PRO A 147 14.50 -7.75 -2.57
CA PRO A 147 13.37 -7.21 -3.31
C PRO A 147 12.19 -6.77 -2.42
N MET A 148 11.88 -7.55 -1.38
CA MET A 148 10.83 -7.26 -0.41
C MET A 148 11.29 -6.45 0.82
N ASN A 149 12.56 -6.05 0.88
CA ASN A 149 13.08 -5.14 1.91
C ASN A 149 14.09 -4.13 1.30
N PRO A 150 13.62 -3.23 0.41
CA PRO A 150 14.48 -2.24 -0.22
C PRO A 150 15.09 -1.28 0.81
N ASN A 151 16.24 -0.69 0.45
CA ASN A 151 16.95 0.31 1.28
C ASN A 151 16.14 1.58 1.50
N SER A 152 15.41 2.02 0.46
CA SER A 152 14.51 3.17 0.53
C SER A 152 13.07 2.68 0.61
N LYS A 153 12.30 3.23 1.55
CA LYS A 153 10.88 2.94 1.75
C LYS A 153 10.11 4.25 1.77
N CYS A 154 8.95 4.25 1.13
CA CYS A 154 8.01 5.36 1.20
C CYS A 154 7.28 5.35 2.55
N SER A 155 6.90 6.54 3.02
CA SER A 155 6.11 6.74 4.25
C SER A 155 5.23 7.97 4.08
N PHE A 156 3.97 7.87 4.52
CA PHE A 156 3.04 9.01 4.53
C PHE A 156 2.88 9.65 5.91
N TRP A 157 3.07 8.88 6.98
CA TRP A 157 2.68 9.29 8.34
C TRP A 157 3.85 9.38 9.32
N LYS A 158 5.05 9.02 8.88
CA LYS A 158 6.32 9.24 9.60
C LYS A 158 7.14 10.30 8.87
#